data_AF-A0A260ZL63-F1
#
_entry.id   AF-A0A260ZL63-F1
#
_cell.length_a   1.000
_cell.length_b   1.000
_cell.length_c   1.000
_cell.angle_alpha   90.00
_cell.angle_beta   90.00
_cell.angle_gamma   90.00
#
_symmetry.space_group_name_H-M   'P 1'
#
loop_
_entity.id
_entity.type
_entity.pdbx_description
1 polymer ?
#
loop_
_entity_poly.entity_id
_entity_poly.type
_entity_poly.pdbx_seq_one_letter_code
_entity_poly.pdbx_strand_id
1 'polypeptide(L)'
;MDNYVPSDETTVEPSNPFPPPYNAEDTKVMLVSKSSKFSKINSYVREYFTESPDRNRFVVFKSTNGATEKAISCVEVFKQQFEEPLYQWTRVVCSKRIVLWKCQQEGPRDIRVTVEVPVIFIVISRDPFPGEYSCMSMQCSSDKEIAFLPNNRASHGSGGKSDKKKLKKGNRKTNEGNKWTKPSSEQRKNEHKERNQLLKEIEGPSAQ
;
A
#
# COMPACT_ATOMS: atom_id res chain seq x y z
N MET A 1 21.28 29.90 -0.26
CA MET A 1 20.70 29.47 -1.56
C MET A 1 19.85 30.59 -2.17
N ASP A 2 19.96 31.80 -1.63
CA ASP A 2 18.91 32.83 -1.69
C ASP A 2 18.89 33.59 -3.02
N ASN A 3 19.90 33.36 -3.87
CA ASN A 3 20.05 33.95 -5.20
C ASN A 3 19.62 32.98 -6.33
N TYR A 4 19.00 31.85 -6.02
CA TYR A 4 18.55 30.87 -7.00
C TYR A 4 17.04 30.75 -7.00
N VAL A 5 16.43 30.80 -8.18
CA VAL A 5 14.98 30.64 -8.36
C VAL A 5 14.69 29.48 -9.31
N PRO A 6 13.71 28.60 -9.00
CA PRO A 6 13.28 27.57 -9.92
C PRO A 6 12.77 28.20 -11.23
N SER A 7 13.35 27.80 -12.36
CA SER A 7 12.97 28.25 -13.71
C SER A 7 12.08 27.23 -14.40
N ASP A 8 12.59 25.99 -14.49
CA ASP A 8 11.97 24.95 -15.29
C ASP A 8 11.94 23.64 -14.50
N GLU A 9 10.84 22.91 -14.64
CA GLU A 9 10.64 21.61 -14.04
C GLU A 9 10.26 20.60 -15.12
N THR A 10 11.00 19.50 -15.20
CA THR A 10 10.71 18.38 -16.10
C THR A 10 10.63 17.10 -15.31
N THR A 11 9.54 16.36 -15.47
CA THR A 11 9.38 15.02 -14.89
C THR A 11 9.51 13.97 -15.99
N VAL A 12 10.47 13.06 -15.85
CA VAL A 12 10.65 11.90 -16.72
C VAL A 12 10.01 10.70 -16.04
N GLU A 13 8.89 10.26 -16.62
CA GLU A 13 8.15 9.08 -16.16
C GLU A 13 8.85 7.79 -16.61
N PRO A 14 8.99 6.79 -15.72
CA PRO A 14 9.58 5.52 -16.09
C PRO A 14 8.61 4.69 -16.94
N SER A 15 9.16 3.95 -17.90
CA SER A 15 8.44 2.93 -18.65
C SER A 15 8.12 1.72 -17.78
N ASN A 16 7.16 0.91 -18.24
CA ASN A 16 6.79 -0.33 -17.57
C ASN A 16 7.98 -1.33 -17.63
N PRO A 17 8.50 -1.80 -16.48
CA PRO A 17 9.70 -2.63 -16.42
C PRO A 17 9.46 -4.13 -16.63
N PHE A 18 8.22 -4.56 -16.87
CA PHE A 18 7.88 -5.96 -17.07
C PHE A 18 8.10 -6.40 -18.53
N PRO A 19 8.33 -7.69 -18.79
CA PRO A 19 8.34 -8.22 -20.15
C PRO A 19 6.92 -8.34 -20.74
N PRO A 20 6.78 -8.60 -22.06
CA PRO A 20 5.51 -8.98 -22.65
C PRO A 20 4.92 -10.22 -21.96
N PRO A 21 3.58 -10.33 -21.84
CA PRO A 21 2.57 -9.39 -22.33
C PRO A 21 2.33 -8.19 -21.40
N TYR A 22 2.97 -8.14 -20.23
CA TYR A 22 2.65 -7.16 -19.17
C TYR A 22 3.06 -5.72 -19.47
N ASN A 23 3.80 -5.48 -20.57
CA ASN A 23 4.19 -4.16 -21.06
C ASN A 23 3.66 -3.85 -22.47
N ALA A 24 2.73 -4.67 -22.98
CA ALA A 24 2.11 -4.43 -24.29
C ALA A 24 1.21 -3.19 -24.26
N GLU A 25 0.95 -2.59 -25.42
CA GLU A 25 0.17 -1.34 -25.54
C GLU A 25 -1.29 -1.48 -25.07
N ASP A 26 -1.85 -2.68 -25.19
CA ASP A 26 -3.20 -3.05 -24.75
C ASP A 26 -3.27 -3.40 -23.26
N THR A 27 -2.14 -3.43 -22.55
CA THR A 27 -2.10 -3.76 -21.13
C THR A 27 -2.92 -2.76 -20.31
N LYS A 28 -3.81 -3.29 -19.48
CA LYS A 28 -4.58 -2.47 -18.56
C LYS A 28 -3.70 -1.99 -17.40
N VAL A 29 -3.36 -0.70 -17.40
CA VAL A 29 -2.62 -0.05 -16.32
C VAL A 29 -3.54 0.80 -15.45
N MET A 30 -3.59 0.50 -14.16
CA MET A 30 -4.27 1.28 -13.13
C MET A 30 -3.29 2.28 -12.48
N LEU A 31 -3.47 3.56 -12.80
CA LEU A 31 -2.66 4.65 -12.21
C LEU A 31 -3.18 5.01 -10.81
N VAL A 32 -2.30 4.89 -9.83
CA VAL A 32 -2.61 5.22 -8.42
C VAL A 32 -1.86 6.48 -8.03
N SER A 33 -2.61 7.56 -7.78
CA SER A 33 -2.08 8.83 -7.31
C SER A 33 -2.60 9.15 -5.90
N LYS A 34 -2.02 10.19 -5.27
CA LYS A 34 -2.49 10.67 -3.96
C LYS A 34 -3.94 11.18 -4.00
N SER A 35 -4.42 11.70 -5.12
CA SER A 35 -5.80 12.15 -5.29
C SER A 35 -6.78 11.03 -5.69
N SER A 36 -6.29 9.88 -6.18
CA SER A 36 -7.16 8.75 -6.54
C SER A 36 -7.94 8.23 -5.32
N LYS A 37 -9.25 8.05 -5.51
CA LYS A 37 -10.15 7.51 -4.49
C LYS A 37 -9.96 6.00 -4.39
N PHE A 38 -9.60 5.53 -3.20
CA PHE A 38 -9.33 4.12 -2.91
C PHE A 38 -10.47 3.19 -3.33
N SER A 39 -11.72 3.54 -2.96
CA SER A 39 -12.90 2.75 -3.32
C SER A 39 -13.09 2.62 -4.82
N LYS A 40 -12.87 3.70 -5.58
CA LYS A 40 -13.01 3.68 -7.05
C LYS A 40 -11.98 2.75 -7.70
N ILE A 41 -10.74 2.79 -7.25
CA ILE A 41 -9.68 1.91 -7.78
C ILE A 41 -10.07 0.44 -7.59
N ASN A 42 -10.40 0.04 -6.36
CA ASN A 42 -10.71 -1.36 -6.07
C ASN A 42 -12.01 -1.83 -6.71
N SER A 43 -13.04 -0.97 -6.76
CA SER A 43 -14.28 -1.27 -7.49
C SER A 43 -14.01 -1.50 -8.98
N TYR A 44 -13.23 -0.63 -9.61
CA TYR A 44 -12.93 -0.73 -11.03
C TYR A 44 -12.11 -1.98 -11.37
N VAL A 45 -11.06 -2.26 -10.60
CA VAL A 45 -10.23 -3.46 -10.83
C VAL A 45 -11.03 -4.74 -10.61
N ARG A 46 -11.92 -4.76 -9.60
CA ARG A 46 -12.81 -5.89 -9.39
C ARG A 46 -13.75 -6.09 -10.58
N GLU A 47 -14.43 -5.04 -11.01
CA GLU A 47 -15.33 -5.09 -12.17
C GLU A 47 -14.59 -5.58 -13.42
N TYR A 48 -13.38 -5.06 -13.67
CA TYR A 48 -12.53 -5.51 -14.76
C TYR A 48 -12.24 -7.02 -14.69
N PHE A 49 -11.88 -7.56 -13.53
CA PHE A 49 -11.65 -9.00 -13.38
C PHE A 49 -12.93 -9.82 -13.53
N THR A 50 -14.10 -9.29 -13.20
CA THR A 50 -15.39 -10.00 -13.25
C THR A 50 -16.06 -9.95 -14.63
N GLU A 51 -15.90 -8.87 -15.38
CA GLU A 51 -16.59 -8.64 -16.65
C GLU A 51 -16.21 -9.65 -17.74
N SER A 52 -14.95 -10.05 -17.80
CA SER A 52 -14.47 -11.03 -18.78
C SER A 52 -13.31 -11.85 -18.20
N PRO A 53 -13.59 -12.84 -17.34
CA PRO A 53 -12.57 -13.60 -16.60
C PRO A 53 -11.53 -14.31 -17.49
N ASP A 54 -11.90 -14.67 -18.72
CA ASP A 54 -11.01 -15.35 -19.67
C ASP A 54 -10.07 -14.39 -20.40
N ARG A 55 -10.45 -13.11 -20.53
CA ARG A 55 -9.64 -12.08 -21.21
C ARG A 55 -8.88 -11.21 -20.22
N ASN A 56 -9.52 -10.84 -19.12
CA ASN A 56 -9.01 -9.94 -18.10
C ASN A 56 -8.24 -10.74 -17.04
N ARG A 57 -7.13 -11.35 -17.49
CA ARG A 57 -6.29 -12.24 -16.68
C ARG A 57 -5.38 -11.48 -15.73
N PHE A 58 -5.00 -10.24 -16.05
CA PHE A 58 -4.09 -9.44 -15.25
C PHE A 58 -4.33 -7.93 -15.35
N VAL A 59 -3.83 -7.18 -14.37
CA VAL A 59 -3.78 -5.72 -14.36
C VAL A 59 -2.43 -5.26 -13.80
N VAL A 60 -1.93 -4.12 -14.28
CA VAL A 60 -0.72 -3.49 -13.74
C VAL A 60 -1.10 -2.27 -12.92
N PHE A 61 -0.75 -2.25 -11.64
CA PHE A 61 -0.82 -1.03 -10.82
C PHE A 61 0.49 -0.26 -10.97
N LYS A 62 0.39 1.05 -11.25
CA LYS A 62 1.54 1.97 -11.27
C LYS A 62 1.30 3.10 -10.28
N SER A 63 2.21 3.33 -9.34
CA SER A 63 2.15 4.52 -8.50
C SER A 63 2.59 5.77 -9.26
N THR A 64 1.96 6.90 -8.96
CA THR A 64 2.37 8.22 -9.48
C THR A 64 2.36 9.24 -8.35
N ASN A 65 3.13 10.34 -8.53
CA ASN A 65 3.18 11.45 -7.58
C ASN A 65 3.49 11.03 -6.13
N GLY A 66 4.37 10.02 -5.97
CA GLY A 66 4.77 9.48 -4.66
C GLY A 66 3.63 8.81 -3.90
N ALA A 67 2.71 8.12 -4.58
CA ALA A 67 1.60 7.38 -3.96
C ALA A 67 1.88 5.87 -3.83
N THR A 68 3.13 5.51 -3.54
CA THR A 68 3.61 4.12 -3.51
C THR A 68 2.91 3.31 -2.43
N GLU A 69 2.77 3.87 -1.24
CA GLU A 69 2.06 3.27 -0.10
C GLU A 69 0.58 3.02 -0.40
N LYS A 70 -0.06 3.93 -1.14
CA LYS A 70 -1.45 3.78 -1.56
C LYS A 70 -1.60 2.68 -2.61
N ALA A 71 -0.68 2.61 -3.58
CA ALA A 71 -0.69 1.56 -4.61
C ALA A 71 -0.61 0.17 -3.97
N ILE A 72 0.30 -0.03 -3.02
CA ILE A 72 0.43 -1.26 -2.24
C ILE A 72 -0.89 -1.55 -1.50
N SER A 73 -1.44 -0.56 -0.80
CA SER A 73 -2.70 -0.72 -0.04
C SER A 73 -3.88 -1.14 -0.94
N CYS A 74 -3.97 -0.61 -2.16
CA CYS A 74 -5.02 -0.97 -3.11
C CYS A 74 -4.89 -2.45 -3.51
N VAL A 75 -3.67 -2.88 -3.85
CA VAL A 75 -3.36 -4.26 -4.22
C VAL A 75 -3.69 -5.23 -3.07
N GLU A 76 -3.24 -4.93 -1.85
CA GLU A 76 -3.47 -5.83 -0.70
C GLU A 76 -4.95 -6.01 -0.38
N VAL A 77 -5.73 -4.92 -0.41
CA VAL A 77 -7.18 -5.01 -0.19
C VAL A 77 -7.88 -5.70 -1.36
N PHE A 78 -7.43 -5.50 -2.59
CA PHE A 78 -7.98 -6.21 -3.74
C PHE A 78 -7.79 -7.72 -3.61
N LYS A 79 -6.58 -8.18 -3.25
CA LYS A 79 -6.29 -9.60 -3.04
C LYS A 79 -7.18 -10.24 -1.97
N GLN A 80 -7.46 -9.52 -0.88
CA GLN A 80 -8.35 -10.02 0.19
C GLN A 80 -9.82 -10.19 -0.25
N GLN A 81 -10.22 -9.53 -1.32
CA GLN A 81 -11.59 -9.56 -1.84
C GLN A 81 -11.79 -10.60 -2.94
N PHE A 82 -10.73 -11.28 -3.35
CA PHE A 82 -10.73 -12.28 -4.41
C PHE A 82 -10.66 -13.68 -3.80
N GLU A 83 -11.55 -14.59 -4.24
CA GLU A 83 -11.62 -15.95 -3.70
C GLU A 83 -10.51 -16.86 -4.28
N GLU A 84 -10.19 -16.65 -5.55
CA GLU A 84 -9.13 -17.37 -6.27
C GLU A 84 -7.73 -16.85 -5.89
N PRO A 85 -6.70 -17.72 -5.90
CA PRO A 85 -5.32 -17.29 -5.71
C PRO A 85 -4.91 -16.34 -6.85
N LEU A 86 -4.26 -15.25 -6.46
CA LEU A 86 -3.72 -14.24 -7.36
C LEU A 86 -2.20 -14.23 -7.25
N TYR A 87 -1.54 -14.15 -8.40
CA TYR A 87 -0.10 -14.05 -8.52
C TYR A 87 0.29 -12.58 -8.66
N GLN A 88 1.27 -12.17 -7.87
CA GLN A 88 1.78 -10.81 -7.83
C GLN A 88 3.22 -10.76 -8.29
N TRP A 89 3.58 -9.77 -9.12
CA TRP A 89 4.96 -9.44 -9.45
C TRP A 89 5.22 -7.96 -9.24
N THR A 90 6.13 -7.63 -8.33
CA THR A 90 6.47 -6.24 -7.98
C THR A 90 7.82 -5.82 -8.55
N ARG A 91 7.88 -4.63 -9.16
CA ARG A 91 9.13 -3.96 -9.54
C ARG A 91 9.12 -2.51 -9.09
N VAL A 92 10.25 -2.00 -8.63
CA VAL A 92 10.44 -0.60 -8.23
C VAL A 92 11.45 0.04 -9.16
N VAL A 93 11.11 1.21 -9.67
CA VAL A 93 11.95 2.06 -10.51
C VAL A 93 11.86 3.49 -10.02
N CYS A 94 12.69 4.41 -10.53
CA CYS A 94 12.63 5.82 -10.16
C CYS A 94 12.08 6.67 -11.31
N SER A 95 11.13 7.57 -11.02
CA SER A 95 10.90 8.73 -11.88
C SER A 95 11.93 9.81 -11.57
N LYS A 96 12.31 10.60 -12.58
CA LYS A 96 13.30 11.67 -12.43
C LYS A 96 12.63 13.02 -12.54
N ARG A 97 12.64 13.78 -11.47
CA ARG A 97 12.21 15.19 -11.44
C ARG A 97 13.44 16.06 -11.54
N ILE A 98 13.59 16.75 -12.67
CA ILE A 98 14.69 17.64 -12.96
C ILE A 98 14.19 19.07 -12.75
N VAL A 99 14.78 19.78 -11.80
CA VAL A 99 14.47 21.19 -11.50
C VAL A 99 15.69 22.04 -11.85
N LEU A 100 15.53 22.96 -12.79
CA LEU A 100 16.53 23.95 -13.14
C LEU A 100 16.36 25.17 -12.24
N TRP A 101 17.43 25.55 -11.56
CA TRP A 101 17.51 26.72 -10.69
C TRP A 101 18.41 27.75 -11.36
N LYS A 102 17.84 28.89 -11.73
CA LYS A 102 18.59 29.99 -12.35
C LYS A 102 19.20 30.89 -11.29
N CYS A 103 20.45 31.28 -11.50
CA CYS A 103 21.07 32.30 -10.66
C CYS A 103 20.56 33.69 -11.04
N GLN A 104 20.18 34.48 -10.04
CA GLN A 104 19.75 35.87 -10.24
C GLN A 104 20.91 36.87 -10.28
N GLN A 105 22.13 36.43 -9.94
CA GLN A 105 23.33 37.25 -10.02
C GLN A 105 24.06 37.00 -11.34
N GLU A 106 24.71 38.04 -11.85
CA GLU A 106 25.54 37.93 -13.04
C GLU A 106 26.86 37.23 -12.69
N GLY A 107 27.17 36.13 -13.39
CA GLY A 107 28.43 35.38 -13.24
C GLY A 107 28.28 33.91 -12.78
N PRO A 108 27.50 33.59 -11.74
CA PRO A 108 27.30 32.19 -11.33
C PRO A 108 26.51 31.37 -12.35
N ARG A 109 26.76 30.06 -12.39
CA ARG A 109 26.09 29.13 -13.31
C ARG A 109 24.76 28.66 -12.74
N ASP A 110 23.82 28.36 -13.63
CA ASP A 110 22.58 27.68 -13.28
C ASP A 110 22.83 26.31 -12.65
N ILE A 111 21.98 25.92 -11.70
CA ILE A 111 22.05 24.64 -11.02
C ILE A 111 20.96 23.72 -11.56
N ARG A 112 21.33 22.50 -11.92
CA ARG A 112 20.39 21.44 -12.25
C ARG A 112 20.28 20.46 -11.08
N VAL A 113 19.13 20.44 -10.43
CA VAL A 113 18.82 19.49 -9.36
C VAL A 113 18.02 18.32 -9.94
N THR A 114 18.49 17.09 -9.75
CA THR A 114 17.75 15.89 -10.15
C THR A 114 17.30 15.16 -8.88
N VAL A 115 15.99 15.03 -8.71
CA VAL A 115 15.36 14.30 -7.63
C VAL A 115 14.79 13.01 -8.19
N GLU A 116 15.18 11.87 -7.61
CA GLU A 116 14.62 10.58 -7.95
C GLU A 116 13.48 10.22 -6.99
N VAL A 117 12.32 9.87 -7.54
CA VAL A 117 11.13 9.52 -6.76
C VAL A 117 10.77 8.06 -7.06
N PRO A 118 10.59 7.21 -6.04
CA PRO A 118 10.28 5.79 -6.27
C PRO A 118 8.87 5.62 -6.85
N VAL A 119 8.80 4.84 -7.92
CA VAL A 119 7.60 4.40 -8.60
C VAL A 119 7.54 2.88 -8.51
N ILE A 120 6.43 2.37 -7.98
CA ILE A 120 6.18 0.93 -7.89
C ILE A 120 5.24 0.51 -9.00
N PHE A 121 5.61 -0.59 -9.66
CA PHE A 121 4.81 -1.32 -10.60
C PHE A 121 4.46 -2.68 -9.99
N ILE A 122 3.18 -3.05 -9.98
CA ILE A 122 2.71 -4.32 -9.43
C ILE A 122 1.78 -4.97 -10.45
N VAL A 123 2.19 -6.10 -11.02
CA VAL A 123 1.29 -6.96 -11.78
C VAL A 123 0.48 -7.79 -10.81
N ILE A 124 -0.83 -7.85 -10.99
CA ILE A 124 -1.71 -8.84 -10.38
C ILE A 124 -2.32 -9.68 -11.49
N SER A 125 -2.15 -11.00 -11.40
CA SER A 125 -2.52 -11.97 -12.42
C SER A 125 -3.31 -13.13 -11.79
N ARG A 126 -4.27 -13.69 -12.53
CA ARG A 126 -4.90 -14.98 -12.21
C ARG A 126 -4.02 -16.16 -12.59
N ASP A 127 -3.14 -15.97 -13.56
CA ASP A 127 -2.23 -17.01 -14.07
C ASP A 127 -0.85 -16.90 -13.40
N PRO A 128 -0.19 -18.03 -13.12
CA PRO A 128 1.18 -18.04 -12.64
C PRO A 128 2.12 -17.44 -13.68
N PHE A 129 3.15 -16.75 -13.20
CA PHE A 129 4.17 -16.18 -14.09
C PHE A 129 5.05 -17.29 -14.70
N PRO A 130 5.54 -17.12 -15.95
CA PRO A 130 6.49 -18.04 -16.54
C PRO A 130 7.73 -18.25 -15.66
N GLY A 131 8.19 -19.49 -15.54
CA GLY A 131 9.35 -19.84 -14.70
C GLY A 131 10.65 -19.12 -15.10
N GLU A 132 10.76 -18.73 -16.37
CA GLU A 132 11.85 -17.94 -16.93
C GLU A 132 12.05 -16.59 -16.21
N TYR A 133 10.97 -16.05 -15.65
CA TYR A 133 10.94 -14.77 -14.96
C TYR A 133 10.93 -14.90 -13.44
N SER A 134 11.05 -16.12 -12.91
CA SER A 134 11.00 -16.39 -11.47
C SER A 134 12.02 -15.54 -10.71
N CYS A 135 11.54 -14.83 -9.69
CA CYS A 135 12.36 -13.96 -8.87
C CYS A 135 11.73 -13.72 -7.50
N MET A 136 12.53 -13.20 -6.56
CA MET A 136 12.12 -12.96 -5.16
C MET A 136 11.01 -11.92 -4.99
N SER A 137 10.69 -11.16 -6.04
CA SER A 137 9.59 -10.19 -6.03
C SER A 137 8.25 -10.77 -6.46
N MET A 138 8.19 -12.07 -6.77
CA MET A 138 6.94 -12.77 -7.08
C MET A 138 6.33 -13.37 -5.81
N GLN A 139 5.02 -13.27 -5.67
CA GLN A 139 4.26 -13.71 -4.49
C GLN A 139 2.92 -14.30 -4.93
N CYS A 140 2.38 -15.27 -4.19
CA CYS A 140 1.01 -15.73 -4.38
C CYS A 140 0.13 -15.29 -3.20
N SER A 141 -1.11 -14.87 -3.45
CA SER A 141 -2.04 -14.46 -2.39
C SER A 141 -2.41 -15.59 -1.42
N SER A 142 -2.21 -16.86 -1.83
CA SER A 142 -2.41 -18.03 -0.98
C SER A 142 -1.22 -18.36 -0.08
N ASP A 143 -0.08 -17.68 -0.24
CA ASP A 143 1.12 -17.92 0.58
C ASP A 143 0.86 -17.39 2.00
N LYS A 144 0.51 -18.30 2.91
CA LYS A 144 0.20 -17.98 4.33
C LYS A 144 1.41 -18.00 5.25
N GLU A 145 2.61 -18.21 4.71
CA GLU A 145 3.84 -18.24 5.50
C GLU A 145 4.23 -16.82 5.92
N ILE A 146 3.66 -16.38 7.04
CA ILE A 146 4.10 -15.18 7.74
C ILE A 146 5.30 -15.57 8.59
N ALA A 147 6.47 -15.62 7.97
CA ALA A 147 7.72 -15.66 8.71
C ALA A 147 8.00 -14.26 9.25
N PHE A 148 7.73 -14.03 10.53
CA PHE A 148 8.43 -12.97 11.24
C PHE A 148 9.92 -13.25 11.11
N LEU A 149 10.74 -12.21 10.92
CA LEU A 149 12.19 -12.36 11.07
C LEU A 149 12.43 -13.11 12.39
N PRO A 150 13.24 -14.19 12.38
CA PRO A 150 13.51 -14.92 13.60
C PRO A 150 13.99 -13.91 14.63
N ASN A 151 13.18 -13.73 15.67
CA ASN A 151 13.61 -12.97 16.82
C ASN A 151 14.80 -13.78 17.35
N ASN A 152 16.03 -13.30 17.14
CA ASN A 152 17.25 -13.87 17.70
C ASN A 152 17.25 -13.63 19.22
N ARG A 153 16.20 -14.08 19.91
CA ARG A 153 16.29 -14.50 21.29
C ARG A 153 16.88 -15.90 21.22
N ALA A 154 18.20 -15.96 21.27
CA ALA A 154 18.93 -17.18 21.50
C ALA A 154 18.35 -17.86 22.76
N SER A 155 17.43 -18.80 22.56
CA SER A 155 17.10 -19.79 23.58
C SER A 155 18.08 -20.93 23.41
N HIS A 156 19.18 -20.89 24.17
CA HIS A 156 19.84 -22.11 24.56
C HIS A 156 18.84 -23.03 25.27
N GLY A 157 18.83 -24.32 24.91
CA GLY A 157 18.09 -25.38 25.62
C GLY A 157 17.10 -26.12 24.71
N SER A 158 17.59 -27.10 23.94
CA SER A 158 17.50 -28.55 24.23
C SER A 158 16.16 -29.21 23.88
N GLY A 159 16.20 -30.01 22.80
CA GLY A 159 15.54 -31.29 22.55
C GLY A 159 14.20 -31.67 23.20
N GLY A 160 13.30 -32.24 22.39
CA GLY A 160 12.27 -33.16 22.86
C GLY A 160 11.07 -33.33 21.93
N LYS A 161 10.96 -34.49 21.29
CA LYS A 161 9.72 -35.02 20.72
C LYS A 161 8.70 -35.27 21.84
N SER A 162 7.42 -34.90 21.67
CA SER A 162 6.28 -35.73 22.10
C SER A 162 4.92 -35.12 21.77
N ASP A 163 4.04 -36.02 21.32
CA ASP A 163 2.60 -35.94 21.09
C ASP A 163 1.71 -35.43 22.26
N LYS A 164 0.50 -35.03 21.84
CA LYS A 164 -0.80 -35.00 22.56
C LYS A 164 -1.10 -33.87 23.58
N LYS A 165 -2.28 -33.28 23.31
CA LYS A 165 -3.48 -33.15 24.18
C LYS A 165 -3.90 -31.71 24.51
N LYS A 166 -5.18 -31.44 24.19
CA LYS A 166 -5.99 -30.30 24.60
C LYS A 166 -5.86 -30.00 26.11
N LEU A 167 -5.84 -28.71 26.45
CA LEU A 167 -6.41 -28.20 27.71
C LEU A 167 -6.93 -26.76 27.54
N LYS A 168 -8.14 -26.54 28.05
CA LYS A 168 -8.89 -25.29 28.11
C LYS A 168 -8.33 -24.34 29.18
N LYS A 169 -8.53 -23.05 28.92
CA LYS A 169 -8.73 -21.91 29.86
C LYS A 169 -7.60 -21.60 30.85
N GLY A 170 -6.98 -20.44 30.61
CA GLY A 170 -6.33 -19.60 31.62
C GLY A 170 -6.67 -18.14 31.36
N ASN A 171 -7.41 -17.54 32.28
CA ASN A 171 -7.85 -16.15 32.32
C ASN A 171 -6.63 -15.20 32.28
N ARG A 172 -6.57 -14.26 31.32
CA ARG A 172 -5.80 -13.03 31.48
C ARG A 172 -6.69 -11.85 31.11
N LYS A 173 -7.37 -11.33 32.13
CA LYS A 173 -7.95 -9.99 32.13
C LYS A 173 -6.79 -9.00 32.03
N THR A 174 -6.54 -8.47 30.84
CA THR A 174 -5.92 -7.16 30.67
C THR A 174 -6.99 -6.30 30.00
N ASN A 175 -7.61 -5.45 30.81
CA ASN A 175 -8.75 -4.62 30.47
C ASN A 175 -8.30 -3.37 29.68
N GLU A 176 -7.59 -3.58 28.58
CA GLU A 176 -7.32 -2.54 27.60
C GLU A 176 -7.76 -3.11 26.25
N GLY A 177 -8.97 -2.73 25.83
CA GLY A 177 -9.48 -3.09 24.52
C GLY A 177 -8.49 -2.66 23.44
N ASN A 178 -8.22 -3.54 22.48
CA ASN A 178 -7.43 -3.19 21.29
C ASN A 178 -8.02 -1.93 20.65
N LYS A 179 -7.24 -0.85 20.60
CA LYS A 179 -7.62 0.46 20.03
C LYS A 179 -8.04 0.42 18.54
N TRP A 180 -7.91 -0.74 17.90
CA TRP A 180 -8.13 -0.97 16.48
C TRP A 180 -9.36 -1.83 16.18
N THR A 181 -10.10 -2.30 17.19
CA THR A 181 -11.38 -2.99 16.95
C THR A 181 -12.50 -1.99 16.82
N LYS A 182 -13.25 -2.07 15.71
CA LYS A 182 -14.40 -1.20 15.43
C LYS A 182 -15.42 -1.28 16.58
N PRO A 183 -15.75 -0.17 17.27
CA PRO A 183 -16.67 -0.21 18.40
C PRO A 183 -18.05 -0.70 17.96
N SER A 184 -18.71 -1.45 18.84
CA SER A 184 -20.04 -2.00 18.61
C SER A 184 -21.06 -0.88 18.40
N SER A 185 -22.19 -1.19 17.77
CA SER A 185 -23.24 -0.18 17.53
C SER A 185 -23.76 0.46 18.82
N GLU A 186 -23.78 -0.29 19.93
CA GLU A 186 -24.23 0.19 21.22
C GLU A 186 -23.19 1.09 21.90
N GLN A 187 -21.90 0.76 21.75
CA GLN A 187 -20.80 1.61 22.25
C GLN A 187 -20.82 2.99 21.57
N ARG A 188 -21.03 3.05 20.24
CA ARG A 188 -21.12 4.33 19.53
C ARG A 188 -22.31 5.19 19.96
N LYS A 189 -23.45 4.56 20.29
CA LYS A 189 -24.63 5.28 20.79
C LYS A 189 -24.37 5.87 22.17
N ASN A 190 -23.69 5.14 23.04
CA ASN A 190 -23.31 5.63 24.37
C ASN A 190 -22.28 6.76 24.28
N GLU A 191 -21.22 6.60 23.49
CA GLU A 191 -20.23 7.66 23.25
C GLU A 191 -20.88 8.93 22.69
N HIS A 192 -21.86 8.79 21.80
CA HIS A 192 -22.59 9.94 21.25
C HIS A 192 -23.46 10.64 22.29
N LYS A 193 -24.12 9.89 23.18
CA LYS A 193 -24.89 10.46 24.29
C LYS A 193 -24.00 11.20 25.28
N GLU A 194 -22.87 10.58 25.65
CA GLU A 194 -21.88 11.16 26.56
C GLU A 194 -21.28 12.44 25.97
N ARG A 195 -20.94 12.45 24.68
CA ARG A 195 -20.47 13.66 23.98
C ARG A 195 -21.49 14.79 24.01
N ASN A 196 -22.76 14.49 23.77
CA ASN A 196 -23.82 15.51 23.78
C ASN A 196 -24.12 16.03 25.19
N GLN A 197 -23.86 15.22 26.22
CA GLN A 197 -24.03 15.62 27.61
C GLN A 197 -22.89 16.56 28.04
N LEU A 198 -21.64 16.23 27.70
CA LEU A 198 -20.48 17.10 27.91
C LEU A 198 -20.60 18.43 27.16
N LEU A 199 -21.12 18.43 25.92
CA LEU A 199 -21.37 19.66 25.17
C LEU A 199 -22.38 20.57 25.87
N LYS A 200 -23.45 20.00 26.45
CA LYS A 200 -24.43 20.77 27.22
C LYS A 200 -23.87 21.31 28.53
N GLU A 201 -22.92 20.61 29.16
CA GLU A 201 -22.22 21.09 30.35
C GLU A 201 -21.25 22.23 30.04
N ILE A 202 -20.60 22.18 28.87
CA ILE A 202 -19.70 23.25 28.39
C ILE A 202 -20.49 24.47 27.90
N GLU A 203 -21.68 24.28 27.31
CA GLU A 203 -22.58 25.36 26.87
C GLU A 203 -23.45 25.92 28.02
N GLY A 204 -23.33 25.39 29.25
CA GLY A 204 -23.92 25.94 30.45
C GLY A 204 -23.24 27.26 30.86
N PRO A 205 -24.00 28.25 31.41
CA PRO A 205 -23.59 29.64 31.41
C PRO A 205 -22.31 29.88 32.22
N SER A 206 -21.27 30.32 31.51
CA SER A 206 -20.25 31.21 32.07
C SER A 206 -20.92 32.55 32.38
N ALA A 207 -21.70 32.60 33.47
CA ALA A 207 -22.29 33.83 33.99
C ALA A 207 -22.42 33.74 35.51
N GLN A 208 -21.33 34.04 36.21
CA GLN A 208 -21.22 35.12 37.20
C GLN A 208 -19.81 35.15 37.80
#